data_AF-A0A528G7M4-F1
#
_entry.id   AF-A0A528G7M4-F1
#
_cell.length_a   1.000
_cell.length_b   1.000
_cell.length_c   1.000
_cell.angle_alpha   90.00
_cell.angle_beta   90.00
_cell.angle_gamma   90.00
#
_symmetry.space_group_name_H-M   'P 1'
#
loop_
_entity.id
_entity.type
_entity.pdbx_description
1 polymer ?
#
loop_
_entity_poly.entity_id
_entity_poly.type
_entity_poly.pdbx_seq_one_letter_code
_entity_poly.pdbx_strand_id
1 'polypeptide(L)'
;LVCDAVEIITSNNGAILAPDGKSSLINQKAAVDAIQFLHGTIATSKISPQDVLSWDEEPSRQPFTSGKAMFMRNWSYVYPIAQDAKASQVVDKIGVAPLPSFPGGKSSACL
;
A
#
# COMPACT_ATOMS: atom_id res chain seq x y z
N LEU A 1 -2.99 6.16 4.60
CA LEU A 1 -3.26 5.29 5.76
C LEU A 1 -1.95 4.97 6.51
N VAL A 2 -1.95 4.75 7.83
CA VAL A 2 -0.70 4.48 8.59
C VAL A 2 -0.14 3.08 8.32
N CYS A 3 -0.98 2.06 8.09
CA CYS A 3 -0.52 0.70 7.81
C CYS A 3 0.27 0.61 6.49
N ASP A 4 -0.16 1.31 5.43
CA ASP A 4 0.62 1.38 4.19
C ASP A 4 2.04 1.90 4.45
N ALA A 5 2.17 2.95 5.29
CA ALA A 5 3.47 3.48 5.66
C ALA A 5 4.31 2.45 6.42
N VAL A 6 3.72 1.73 7.39
CA VAL A 6 4.39 0.66 8.14
C VAL A 6 4.88 -0.44 7.20
N GLU A 7 4.08 -0.87 6.25
CA GLU A 7 4.40 -1.92 5.28
C GLU A 7 5.59 -1.53 4.40
N ILE A 8 5.57 -0.32 3.84
CA ILE A 8 6.65 0.15 2.97
C ILE A 8 7.94 0.43 3.77
N ILE A 9 7.83 0.98 4.98
CA ILE A 9 8.99 1.17 5.88
C ILE A 9 9.62 -0.19 6.21
N THR A 10 8.81 -1.16 6.60
CA THR A 10 9.28 -2.49 6.99
C THR A 10 9.87 -3.23 5.79
N SER A 11 9.29 -3.07 4.60
CA SER A 11 9.82 -3.69 3.38
C SER A 11 11.15 -3.10 2.91
N ASN A 12 11.56 -1.95 3.47
CA ASN A 12 12.89 -1.36 3.32
C ASN A 12 13.81 -1.60 4.54
N ASN A 13 13.51 -2.61 5.37
CA ASN A 13 14.24 -2.92 6.60
C ASN A 13 14.25 -1.77 7.64
N GLY A 14 13.30 -0.84 7.54
CA GLY A 14 13.09 0.23 8.51
C GLY A 14 12.06 -0.16 9.59
N ALA A 15 11.88 0.72 10.58
CA ALA A 15 10.87 0.55 11.62
C ALA A 15 10.38 1.92 12.13
N ILE A 16 9.19 1.96 12.72
CA ILE A 16 8.68 3.15 13.42
C ILE A 16 9.22 3.23 14.84
N LEU A 17 9.21 2.10 15.56
CA LEU A 17 9.67 1.99 16.95
C LEU A 17 10.90 1.10 17.04
N ALA A 18 11.79 1.42 17.96
CA ALA A 18 12.88 0.56 18.35
C ALA A 18 12.38 -0.65 19.15
N PRO A 19 13.21 -1.70 19.31
CA PRO A 19 12.84 -2.90 20.07
C PRO A 19 12.47 -2.64 21.54
N ASP A 20 12.86 -1.50 22.11
CA ASP A 20 12.47 -1.07 23.45
C ASP A 20 10.99 -0.61 23.56
N GLY A 21 10.30 -0.46 22.42
CA GLY A 21 8.91 0.00 22.32
C GLY A 21 8.70 1.47 22.67
N LYS A 22 9.78 2.26 22.83
CA LYS A 22 9.73 3.65 23.32
C LYS A 22 10.46 4.63 22.42
N SER A 23 11.57 4.20 21.82
CA SER A 23 12.41 5.04 20.99
C SER A 23 11.91 5.05 19.54
N SER A 24 11.90 6.21 18.90
CA SER A 24 11.48 6.34 17.50
C SER A 24 12.62 6.04 16.53
N LEU A 25 12.31 5.27 15.48
CA LEU A 25 13.20 4.98 14.36
C LEU A 25 12.71 5.57 13.02
N ILE A 26 11.62 6.36 13.04
CA ILE A 26 10.99 6.91 11.83
C ILE A 26 11.91 7.85 11.03
N ASN A 27 12.90 8.47 11.69
CA ASN A 27 13.86 9.38 11.06
C ASN A 27 15.12 8.68 10.53
N GLN A 28 15.21 7.35 10.67
CA GLN A 28 16.33 6.59 10.13
C GLN A 28 16.23 6.53 8.60
N LYS A 29 17.38 6.45 7.94
CA LYS A 29 17.48 6.50 6.46
C LYS A 29 16.51 5.54 5.77
N ALA A 30 16.40 4.30 6.24
CA ALA A 30 15.50 3.30 5.67
C ALA A 30 14.02 3.72 5.71
N ALA A 31 13.56 4.30 6.83
CA ALA A 31 12.19 4.78 6.96
C ALA A 31 11.95 6.04 6.12
N VAL A 32 12.91 6.97 6.09
CA VAL A 32 12.83 8.18 5.27
C VAL A 32 12.77 7.83 3.77
N ASP A 33 13.62 6.92 3.29
CA ASP A 33 13.64 6.48 1.90
C ASP A 33 12.31 5.81 1.49
N ALA A 34 11.71 5.01 2.39
CA ALA A 34 10.42 4.38 2.18
C ALA A 34 9.27 5.40 2.04
N ILE A 35 9.24 6.42 2.91
CA ILE A 35 8.25 7.51 2.79
C ILE A 35 8.50 8.34 1.54
N GLN A 36 9.77 8.59 1.18
CA GLN A 36 10.12 9.31 -0.03
C GLN A 36 9.70 8.54 -1.30
N PHE A 37 9.75 7.21 -1.27
CA PHE A 37 9.20 6.37 -2.34
C PHE A 37 7.70 6.57 -2.51
N LEU A 38 6.91 6.48 -1.42
CA LEU A 38 5.47 6.74 -1.45
C LEU A 38 5.14 8.14 -1.96
N HIS A 39 5.85 9.16 -1.47
CA HIS A 39 5.70 10.51 -1.99
C HIS A 39 6.02 10.58 -3.50
N GLY A 40 7.06 9.86 -3.94
CA GLY A 40 7.46 9.75 -5.34
C GLY A 40 6.41 9.08 -6.24
N THR A 41 5.56 8.19 -5.73
CA THR A 41 4.47 7.57 -6.51
C THR A 41 3.41 8.59 -6.92
N ILE A 42 3.22 9.62 -6.09
CA ILE A 42 2.30 10.74 -6.33
C ILE A 42 3.00 11.85 -7.13
N ALA A 43 4.11 12.38 -6.59
CA ALA A 43 4.70 13.63 -7.05
C ALA A 43 5.57 13.49 -8.30
N THR A 44 6.26 12.36 -8.47
CA THR A 44 7.29 12.19 -9.51
C THR A 44 6.85 11.23 -10.61
N SER A 45 6.58 9.97 -10.26
CA SER A 45 6.20 8.94 -11.24
C SER A 45 4.73 9.01 -11.65
N LYS A 46 3.89 9.67 -10.83
CA LYS A 46 2.46 9.89 -11.09
C LYS A 46 1.68 8.60 -11.35
N ILE A 47 2.10 7.50 -10.71
CA ILE A 47 1.42 6.21 -10.76
C ILE A 47 0.29 6.11 -9.72
N SER A 48 0.29 7.01 -8.73
CA SER A 48 -0.78 7.18 -7.75
C SER A 48 -1.43 8.56 -7.94
N PRO A 49 -2.76 8.66 -8.00
CA PRO A 49 -3.45 9.95 -8.13
C PRO A 49 -3.33 10.76 -6.83
N GLN A 50 -3.48 12.09 -6.91
CA GLN A 50 -3.44 12.97 -5.73
C GLN A 50 -4.53 12.63 -4.70
N ASP A 51 -5.67 12.10 -5.17
CA ASP A 51 -6.83 11.74 -4.36
C ASP A 51 -6.51 10.68 -3.28
N VAL A 52 -5.43 9.90 -3.43
CA VAL A 52 -5.00 8.92 -2.40
C VAL A 52 -4.73 9.57 -1.03
N LEU A 53 -4.50 10.88 -0.99
CA LEU A 53 -4.33 11.63 0.26
C LEU A 53 -5.61 11.78 1.07
N SER A 54 -6.78 11.56 0.47
CA SER A 54 -8.09 11.59 1.14
C SER A 54 -8.75 10.22 1.26
N TRP A 55 -8.09 9.16 0.75
CA TRP A 55 -8.65 7.82 0.74
C TRP A 55 -8.24 7.00 1.97
N ASP A 56 -9.20 6.20 2.43
CA ASP A 56 -8.99 5.02 3.23
C ASP A 56 -9.30 3.75 2.40
N GLU A 57 -9.60 2.63 3.05
CA GLU A 57 -9.90 1.34 2.42
C GLU A 57 -11.01 1.38 1.37
N GLU A 58 -12.13 2.06 1.64
CA GLU A 58 -13.33 1.96 0.78
C GLU A 58 -13.26 2.89 -0.45
N PRO A 59 -12.86 4.17 -0.33
CA PRO A 59 -12.62 5.06 -1.46
C PRO A 59 -11.51 4.55 -2.38
N SER A 60 -10.48 3.88 -1.85
CA SER A 60 -9.41 3.29 -2.67
C SER A 60 -9.85 2.02 -3.42
N ARG A 61 -10.83 1.28 -2.89
CA ARG A 61 -11.42 0.10 -3.56
C ARG A 61 -12.15 0.45 -4.85
N GLN A 62 -12.88 1.56 -4.87
CA GLN A 62 -13.76 1.91 -6.00
C GLN A 62 -13.03 2.09 -7.34
N PRO A 63 -11.89 2.81 -7.43
CA PRO A 63 -11.09 2.88 -8.65
C PRO A 63 -10.66 1.50 -9.16
N PHE A 64 -10.28 0.59 -8.26
CA PHE A 64 -9.87 -0.76 -8.64
C PHE A 64 -11.03 -1.59 -9.18
N THR A 65 -12.15 -1.68 -8.43
CA THR A 65 -13.31 -2.48 -8.87
C THR A 65 -14.02 -1.89 -10.09
N SER A 66 -13.83 -0.61 -10.39
CA SER A 66 -14.30 0.03 -11.64
C SER A 66 -13.33 -0.07 -12.81
N GLY A 67 -12.20 -0.76 -12.65
CA GLY A 67 -11.20 -0.95 -13.72
C GLY A 67 -10.37 0.29 -14.04
N LYS A 68 -10.33 1.27 -13.13
CA LYS A 68 -9.58 2.54 -13.26
C LYS A 68 -8.21 2.51 -12.56
N ALA A 69 -7.86 1.42 -11.89
CA ALA A 69 -6.55 1.21 -11.29
C ALA A 69 -6.00 -0.17 -11.65
N MET A 70 -4.71 -0.25 -12.02
CA MET A 70 -4.06 -1.53 -12.34
C MET A 70 -3.59 -2.29 -11.09
N PHE A 71 -3.24 -1.57 -10.03
CA PHE A 71 -2.78 -2.13 -8.76
C PHE A 71 -3.54 -1.49 -7.61
N MET A 72 -3.75 -2.26 -6.55
CA MET A 72 -4.33 -1.79 -5.31
C MET A 72 -3.75 -2.61 -4.15
N ARG A 73 -3.26 -1.91 -3.12
CA ARG A 73 -3.04 -2.49 -1.80
C ARG A 73 -4.36 -2.38 -1.05
N ASN A 74 -4.91 -3.50 -0.60
CA ASN A 74 -6.07 -3.53 0.27
C ASN A 74 -6.10 -4.87 1.01
N TRP A 75 -7.04 -5.00 1.93
CA TRP A 75 -7.26 -6.19 2.73
C TRP A 75 -7.97 -7.29 1.93
N SER A 76 -7.89 -8.53 2.42
CA SER A 76 -8.43 -9.71 1.74
C SER A 76 -9.95 -9.68 1.52
N TYR A 77 -10.71 -8.90 2.30
CA TYR A 77 -12.16 -8.76 2.14
C TYR A 77 -12.55 -8.18 0.78
N VAL A 78 -11.64 -7.46 0.10
CA VAL A 78 -11.92 -6.86 -1.20
C VAL A 78 -12.00 -7.91 -2.31
N TYR A 79 -11.30 -9.04 -2.19
CA TYR A 79 -11.29 -10.07 -3.22
C TYR A 79 -12.69 -10.58 -3.58
N PRO A 80 -13.54 -11.05 -2.65
CA PRO A 80 -14.90 -11.47 -2.99
C PRO A 80 -15.76 -10.33 -3.55
N ILE A 81 -15.58 -9.08 -3.10
CA ILE A 81 -16.30 -7.92 -3.65
C ILE A 81 -15.91 -7.69 -5.11
N ALA A 82 -14.62 -7.82 -5.41
CA ALA A 82 -14.09 -7.59 -6.75
C ALA A 82 -14.48 -8.71 -7.74
N GLN A 83 -14.90 -9.87 -7.22
CA GLN A 83 -15.50 -10.99 -7.96
C GLN A 83 -17.05 -10.93 -8.03
N ASP A 84 -17.71 -9.94 -7.42
CA ASP A 84 -19.15 -9.74 -7.53
C ASP A 84 -19.50 -8.82 -8.72
N ALA A 85 -20.19 -9.36 -9.73
CA ALA A 85 -20.62 -8.62 -10.92
C ALA A 85 -21.59 -7.46 -10.61
N LYS A 86 -22.21 -7.40 -9.43
CA LYS A 86 -23.02 -6.26 -8.99
C LYS A 86 -22.17 -5.10 -8.44
N ALA A 87 -20.96 -5.38 -7.99
CA ALA A 87 -20.07 -4.42 -7.31
C ALA A 87 -18.77 -4.14 -8.09
N SER A 88 -18.49 -4.89 -9.15
CA SER A 88 -17.20 -4.89 -9.86
C SER A 88 -17.34 -5.04 -11.37
N GLN A 89 -16.48 -4.33 -12.10
CA GLN A 89 -16.33 -4.40 -13.56
C GLN A 89 -15.10 -5.21 -13.99
N VAL A 90 -14.37 -5.78 -13.02
CA VAL A 90 -13.10 -6.51 -13.22
C VAL A 90 -13.19 -7.97 -12.75
N VAL A 91 -14.40 -8.53 -12.68
CA VAL A 91 -14.62 -9.96 -12.38
C VAL A 91 -13.78 -10.84 -13.29
N ASP A 92 -13.11 -11.84 -12.71
CA ASP A 92 -12.22 -12.81 -13.36
C ASP A 92 -10.98 -12.21 -14.04
N LYS A 93 -10.66 -10.94 -13.73
CA LYS A 93 -9.48 -10.23 -14.23
C LYS A 93 -8.48 -9.88 -13.14
N ILE A 94 -8.61 -10.46 -11.95
CA ILE A 94 -7.84 -10.09 -10.76
C ILE A 94 -6.84 -11.19 -10.39
N GLY A 95 -5.60 -10.78 -10.18
CA GLY A 95 -4.58 -11.57 -9.47
C GLY A 95 -4.33 -11.03 -8.06
N VAL A 96 -3.86 -11.88 -7.16
CA VAL A 96 -3.43 -11.52 -5.80
C VAL A 96 -1.99 -11.96 -5.61
N ALA A 97 -1.17 -11.10 -5.01
CA ALA A 97 0.23 -11.37 -4.72
C ALA A 97 0.64 -10.73 -3.38
N PRO A 98 1.72 -11.20 -2.74
CA PRO A 98 2.35 -10.48 -1.65
C PRO A 98 2.78 -9.06 -2.07
N LEU A 99 2.85 -8.14 -1.10
CA LEU A 99 3.33 -6.78 -1.36
C LEU A 99 4.81 -6.80 -1.82
N PRO A 100 5.20 -5.90 -2.73
CA PRO A 100 6.59 -5.80 -3.16
C PRO A 100 7.48 -5.33 -2.00
N SER A 101 8.78 -5.55 -2.13
CA SER A 101 9.79 -5.08 -1.18
C SER A 101 10.94 -4.37 -1.87
N PHE A 102 11.67 -3.57 -1.10
CA PHE A 102 12.92 -2.97 -1.57
C PHE A 102 14.00 -4.05 -1.76
N PRO A 103 15.05 -3.77 -2.56
CA PRO A 103 16.19 -4.68 -2.70
C PRO A 103 16.77 -5.07 -1.34
N GLY A 104 16.90 -6.38 -1.10
CA GLY A 104 17.38 -6.92 0.18
C GLY A 104 16.38 -6.83 1.34
N GLY A 105 15.16 -6.35 1.10
CA GLY A 105 14.03 -6.38 2.04
C GLY A 105 13.17 -7.63 1.89
N LYS A 106 12.04 -7.64 2.62
CA LYS A 106 11.01 -8.69 2.56
C LYS A 106 9.63 -8.07 2.39
N SER A 107 8.71 -8.81 1.77
CA SER A 107 7.29 -8.44 1.77
C SER A 107 6.82 -8.28 3.21
N SER A 108 6.13 -7.18 3.49
CA SER A 108 5.54 -6.88 4.79
C SER A 108 4.10 -6.43 4.59
N ALA A 109 3.18 -7.02 5.35
CA ALA A 109 1.77 -6.67 5.36
C ALA A 109 1.34 -6.44 6.81
N CYS A 110 0.48 -5.44 7.03
CA CYS A 110 -0.32 -5.40 8.24
C CYS A 110 -1.43 -6.45 8.15
N LEU A 111 -2.02 -6.81 9.29
CA LEU A 111 -3.19 -7.68 9.41
C LEU A 111 -4.35 -6.91 10.02
#